data_AF-A0A815U583-F1
#
_entry.id   AF-A0A815U583-F1
#
_cell.length_a   1.000
_cell.length_b   1.000
_cell.length_c   1.000
_cell.angle_alpha   90.00
_cell.angle_beta   90.00
_cell.angle_gamma   90.00
#
_symmetry.space_group_name_H-M   'P 1'
#
loop_
_entity.id
_entity.type
_entity.pdbx_description
1 polymer ?
#
loop_
_entity_poly.entity_id
_entity_poly.type
_entity_poly.pdbx_seq_one_letter_code
_entity_poly.pdbx_strand_id
1 'polypeptide(L)' 'SNVGDVHRLMGNYEKALAFHRKALNIQENVQCNPLDCALAYINLGETYREMKDYSTALTYFQKGLEIR' A
#
# COMPACT_ATOMS: atom_id res chain seq x y z
N SER A 1 1.71 2.26 -6.80
CA SER A 1 1.18 3.51 -7.38
C SER A 1 2.24 4.56 -7.19
N ASN A 2 2.98 4.90 -8.25
CA ASN A 2 4.11 5.83 -8.16
C ASN A 2 3.70 7.20 -7.60
N VAL A 3 2.44 7.61 -7.81
CA VAL A 3 1.85 8.83 -7.24
C VAL A 3 1.74 8.73 -5.71
N GLY A 4 1.34 7.57 -5.19
CA GLY A 4 1.29 7.31 -3.76
C GLY A 4 2.67 7.38 -3.13
N ASP A 5 3.68 6.79 -3.77
CA ASP A 5 5.07 6.83 -3.30
C ASP A 5 5.65 8.24 -3.27
N VAL A 6 5.39 9.06 -4.30
CA VAL A 6 5.80 10.46 -4.29
C VAL A 6 5.17 11.21 -3.11
N HIS A 7 3.87 11.01 -2.86
CA HIS A 7 3.22 11.63 -1.71
C HIS A 7 3.78 11.14 -0.37
N ARG A 8 4.09 9.85 -0.26
CA ARG A 8 4.71 9.25 0.94
C ARG A 8 6.06 9.92 1.22
N LEU A 9 6.94 9.99 0.22
CA LEU A 9 8.25 10.63 0.34
C LEU A 9 8.17 12.13 0.67
N MET A 10 7.08 12.81 0.26
CA MET A 10 6.80 14.20 0.63
C MET A 10 6.20 14.36 2.03
N GLY A 11 5.98 13.28 2.78
CA GLY A 11 5.31 13.29 4.09
C GLY A 11 3.78 13.48 4.02
N ASN A 12 3.19 13.44 2.82
CA ASN A 12 1.75 13.55 2.60
C ASN A 12 1.07 12.18 2.74
N TYR A 13 1.16 11.58 3.93
CA TYR A 13 0.77 10.18 4.14
C TYR A 13 -0.70 9.88 3.82
N GLU A 14 -1.64 10.76 4.18
CA GLU A 14 -3.07 10.58 3.86
C GLU A 14 -3.32 10.51 2.34
N LYS A 15 -2.62 11.34 1.55
CA LYS A 15 -2.70 11.29 0.09
C LYS A 15 -2.07 10.01 -0.44
N ALA A 16 -0.92 9.60 0.12
CA ALA A 16 -0.26 8.35 -0.26
C ALA A 16 -1.19 7.15 -0.04
N LEU A 17 -1.81 7.05 1.15
CA LEU A 17 -2.78 6.01 1.47
C LEU A 17 -3.96 6.00 0.51
N ALA A 18 -4.53 7.17 0.19
CA ALA A 18 -5.63 7.27 -0.76
C ALA A 18 -5.26 6.73 -2.15
N PHE A 19 -4.07 7.09 -2.66
CA PHE A 19 -3.59 6.60 -3.95
C PHE A 19 -3.23 5.11 -3.96
N HIS A 20 -2.64 4.60 -2.88
CA HIS A 20 -2.34 3.17 -2.76
C HIS A 20 -3.63 2.34 -2.65
N ARG A 21 -4.63 2.77 -1.88
CA ARG A 21 -5.95 2.11 -1.78
C ARG A 21 -6.71 2.15 -3.10
N LYS A 22 -6.68 3.28 -3.81
CA LYS A 22 -7.32 3.39 -5.14
C LYS A 22 -6.68 2.41 -6.14
N ALA A 23 -5.35 2.28 -6.13
CA ALA A 23 -4.67 1.33 -7.00
C ALA A 23 -5.04 -0.12 -6.66
N LEU A 24 -5.08 -0.48 -5.37
CA LEU A 24 -5.49 -1.81 -4.91
C LEU A 24 -6.92 -2.14 -5.35
N ASN A 25 -7.87 -1.23 -5.14
CA ASN A 25 -9.27 -1.44 -5.54
C ASN A 25 -9.41 -1.62 -7.07
N ILE A 26 -8.66 -0.85 -7.87
CA ILE A 26 -8.65 -1.06 -9.32
C ILE A 26 -8.15 -2.48 -9.62
N GLN A 27 -7.02 -2.88 -9.05
CA GLN A 27 -6.42 -4.20 -9.27
C GLN A 27 -7.36 -5.36 -8.86
N GLU A 28 -8.07 -5.24 -7.74
CA GLU A 28 -9.08 -6.22 -7.30
C GLU A 28 -10.23 -6.37 -8.31
N ASN A 29 -10.64 -5.29 -8.97
CA ASN A 29 -11.75 -5.32 -9.94
C ASN A 29 -11.36 -5.88 -11.32
N VAL A 30 -10.09 -5.87 -11.71
CA VAL A 30 -9.64 -6.31 -13.06
C VAL A 30 -8.96 -7.68 -13.07
N GLN A 31 -9.17 -8.48 -12.02
CA GLN A 31 -8.44 -9.72 -11.76
C GLN A 31 -6.96 -9.42 -11.48
N CYS A 32 -6.69 -9.16 -10.21
CA CYS A 32 -5.39 -8.70 -9.73
C CYS A 32 -4.29 -9.72 -10.02
N ASN A 33 -3.19 -9.27 -10.63
CA ASN A 33 -1.95 -10.03 -10.59
C ASN A 33 -1.49 -10.12 -9.12
N PRO A 34 -1.23 -11.33 -8.58
CA PRO A 34 -0.79 -11.50 -7.20
C PRO A 34 0.38 -10.58 -6.82
N LEU A 35 1.35 -10.39 -7.73
CA LEU A 35 2.50 -9.52 -7.50
C LEU A 35 2.09 -8.05 -7.31
N ASP A 36 1.14 -7.58 -8.11
CA ASP A 36 0.66 -6.20 -8.06
C ASP A 36 -0.14 -5.91 -6.78
N CYS A 37 -0.98 -6.86 -6.35
CA CYS A 37 -1.68 -6.79 -5.07
C CYS A 37 -0.70 -6.82 -3.89
N ALA A 38 0.27 -7.73 -3.91
CA ALA A 38 1.30 -7.81 -2.87
C ALA A 38 2.07 -6.49 -2.73
N LEU A 39 2.48 -5.89 -3.86
CA LEU A 39 3.15 -4.59 -3.87
C LEU A 39 2.26 -3.45 -3.35
N ALA A 40 0.96 -3.45 -3.68
CA ALA A 40 0.04 -2.46 -3.14
C ALA A 40 -0.09 -2.54 -1.62
N TYR A 41 -0.15 -3.76 -1.07
CA TYR A 41 -0.15 -3.99 0.38
C TYR A 41 1.17 -3.59 1.05
N ILE A 42 2.31 -3.91 0.44
CA ILE A 42 3.63 -3.48 0.93
C ILE A 42 3.71 -1.95 1.00
N ASN A 43 3.25 -1.25 -0.04
CA ASN A 43 3.28 0.22 -0.06
C ASN A 43 2.38 0.86 1.01
N LEU A 44 1.22 0.25 1.30
CA LEU A 44 0.38 0.65 2.43
C LEU A 44 1.13 0.44 3.76
N GLY A 45 1.77 -0.72 3.92
CA GLY A 45 2.57 -1.03 5.11
C GLY A 45 3.71 -0.03 5.33
N GLU A 46 4.46 0.30 4.28
CA GLU A 46 5.53 1.30 4.33
C GLU A 46 5.00 2.68 4.73
N THR A 47 3.84 3.08 4.18
CA THR A 47 3.21 4.37 4.52
C THR A 47 2.83 4.44 6.00
N TYR A 48 2.19 3.39 6.54
CA TYR A 48 1.85 3.33 7.97
C TYR A 48 3.10 3.26 8.86
N ARG A 49 4.16 2.59 8.41
CA ARG A 49 5.44 2.54 9.13
C ARG A 49 6.05 3.93 9.26
N GLU A 50 6.02 4.74 8.20
CA GLU A 50 6.50 6.14 8.24
C GLU A 50 5.63 7.05 9.11
N MET A 51 4.32 6.76 9.22
CA MET A 51 3.42 7.38 10.18
C MET A 51 3.63 6.92 11.64
N LYS A 52 4.55 5.97 11.88
CA LYS A 52 4.79 5.30 13.18
C LYS A 52 3.61 4.46 13.68
N ASP A 53 2.65 4.12 12.82
CA ASP A 53 1.61 3.13 13.12
C ASP A 53 2.12 1.74 12.72
N TYR A 54 2.97 1.19 13.60
CA TYR A 54 3.61 -0.10 13.36
C TYR A 54 2.64 -1.28 13.39
N SER A 55 1.54 -1.17 14.15
CA SER A 55 0.49 -2.18 14.21
C SER A 55 -0.18 -2.35 12.86
N THR A 56 -0.64 -1.24 12.27
CA THR A 56 -1.30 -1.27 10.96
C THR A 56 -0.31 -1.63 9.85
N ALA A 57 0.93 -1.14 9.94
CA ALA A 57 1.99 -1.49 9.02
C ALA A 57 2.24 -3.00 8.96
N LEU A 58 2.35 -3.66 10.13
CA LEU A 58 2.56 -5.10 10.23
C LEU A 58 1.41 -5.88 9.57
N THR A 59 0.16 -5.49 9.83
CA THR A 59 -1.01 -6.13 9.19
C THR A 59 -0.94 -6.05 7.67
N TYR A 60 -0.52 -4.91 7.12
CA TYR A 60 -0.41 -4.75 5.67
C TYR A 60 0.77 -5.51 5.07
N PHE A 61 1.90 -5.58 5.76
CA PHE A 61 3.01 -6.43 5.32
C PHE A 61 2.64 -7.92 5.31
N GLN A 62 1.91 -8.39 6.32
CA GLN A 62 1.42 -9.77 6.38
C GLN A 62 0.50 -10.10 5.19
N LYS A 63 -0.45 -9.21 4.87
CA LYS A 63 -1.31 -9.36 3.68
C LYS A 63 -0.51 -9.42 2.38
N GLY A 64 0.51 -8.58 2.24
CA GLY A 64 1.40 -8.61 1.08
C GLY A 64 2.19 -9.92 0.97
N LEU A 65 2.59 -10.50 2.11
CA LEU A 65 3.31 -11.77 2.17
C LEU A 65 2.42 -12.97 1.87
N GLU A 66 1.16 -12.96 2.31
CA GLU A 66 0.19 -14.05 2.05
C GLU A 66 -0.15 -14.21 0.57
N ILE A 67 -0.01 -13.15 -0.22
CA ILE A 67 -0.30 -13.15 -1.67
C ILE A 67 0.92 -13.54 -2.51
N ARG A 68 2.13 -13.38 -1.95
CA ARG A 68 3.41 -13.66 -2.64
C ARG A 68 3.69 -15.15 -2.75
#